data_AF-A0A1R3GGQ7-F1
#
_entry.id   AF-A0A1R3GGQ7-F1
#
_cell.length_a   1.000
_cell.length_b   1.000
_cell.length_c   1.000
_cell.angle_alpha   90.00
_cell.angle_beta   90.00
_cell.angle_gamma   90.00
#
_symmetry.space_group_name_H-M   'P 1'
#
loop_
_entity.id
_entity.type
_entity.pdbx_description
1 polymer ?
#
loop_
_entity_poly.entity_id
_entity_poly.type
_entity_poly.pdbx_seq_one_letter_code
_entity_poly.pdbx_strand_id
1 'polypeptide(L)'
;MAGHQLNGHNNEHLPDINDLLPITRRLIRTLQGLLRVGYPYAVLQNSNEIRRRPVMREVTILIFALYKYNHRDQPYDVDVVRRWLGLTEDVIPSEVQPDRPQVINVGIENTITEITLHSNEKTPISVMGNNIFQAHFSLTVNPHMFTGNIRYDLIVTTGQEVVPCPLLYDRDSWGRMIQPPSLSVLAYNASGVAASPVRDYISSITNWYRPHLLFITDTRLPSTEAQEFANLLHYNLVTTMDSIRDAGGVWILSRPNSIIVQLTAETETQIKFNMQAMMAR
;
A
#
# COMPACT_ATOMS: atom_id res chain seq x y z
N MET A 1 -48.11 -29.17 6.74
CA MET A 1 -47.15 -28.70 7.76
C MET A 1 -45.91 -29.56 7.65
N ALA A 2 -44.93 -29.13 6.86
CA ALA A 2 -43.67 -29.84 6.66
C ALA A 2 -42.67 -29.36 7.73
N GLY A 3 -42.33 -30.25 8.67
CA GLY A 3 -41.29 -29.99 9.66
C GLY A 3 -39.93 -30.07 8.98
N HIS A 4 -39.28 -28.93 8.77
CA HIS A 4 -37.86 -28.87 8.45
C HIS A 4 -37.08 -29.40 9.65
N GLN A 5 -36.59 -30.64 9.54
CA GLN A 5 -35.50 -31.14 10.36
C GLN A 5 -34.28 -30.26 10.09
N LEU A 6 -33.96 -29.37 11.04
CA LEU A 6 -32.72 -28.62 11.00
C LEU A 6 -31.56 -29.60 11.23
N ASN A 7 -30.69 -29.65 10.24
CA ASN A 7 -29.51 -30.48 10.12
C ASN A 7 -28.72 -30.62 11.42
N GLY A 8 -28.48 -31.87 11.81
CA GLY A 8 -27.44 -32.25 12.77
C GLY A 8 -26.04 -31.99 12.21
N HIS A 9 -25.66 -30.71 12.13
CA HIS A 9 -24.27 -30.34 11.89
C HIS A 9 -23.46 -30.58 13.17
N ASN A 10 -22.76 -31.70 13.16
CA ASN A 10 -21.50 -31.98 13.84
C ASN A 10 -21.38 -31.41 15.27
N ASN A 11 -21.76 -32.23 16.26
CA ASN A 11 -21.18 -32.18 17.60
C ASN A 11 -19.69 -32.57 17.55
N GLU A 12 -18.90 -31.91 16.70
CA GLU A 12 -17.46 -31.94 16.80
C GLU A 12 -17.10 -31.21 18.10
N HIS A 13 -16.52 -31.95 19.03
CA HIS A 13 -16.08 -31.42 20.30
C HIS A 13 -15.06 -30.30 20.05
N LEU A 14 -15.46 -29.06 20.32
CA LEU A 14 -14.54 -27.92 20.28
C LEU A 14 -13.54 -28.06 21.44
N PRO A 15 -12.24 -27.75 21.23
CA PRO A 15 -11.21 -27.88 22.26
C PRO A 15 -11.48 -26.97 23.47
N ASP A 16 -10.91 -27.30 24.63
CA ASP A 16 -10.99 -26.43 25.81
C ASP A 16 -10.36 -25.07 25.49
N ILE A 17 -10.95 -23.99 25.99
CA ILE A 17 -10.46 -22.64 25.73
C ILE A 17 -9.00 -22.47 26.19
N ASN A 18 -8.53 -23.24 27.18
CA ASN A 18 -7.17 -23.14 27.70
C ASN A 18 -6.12 -23.78 26.80
N ASP A 19 -6.53 -24.69 25.92
CA ASP A 19 -5.65 -25.37 24.96
C ASP A 19 -5.40 -24.51 23.71
N LEU A 20 -6.17 -23.44 23.53
CA LEU A 20 -6.06 -22.53 22.40
C LEU A 20 -4.89 -21.54 22.55
N LEU A 21 -4.39 -21.07 21.41
CA LEU A 21 -3.36 -20.03 21.37
C LEU A 21 -3.83 -18.77 22.12
N PRO A 22 -2.92 -18.06 22.85
CA PRO A 22 -3.28 -16.87 23.61
C PRO A 22 -4.06 -15.81 22.81
N ILE A 23 -3.72 -15.66 21.53
CA ILE A 23 -4.38 -14.73 20.61
C ILE A 23 -5.80 -15.15 20.25
N THR A 24 -6.04 -16.45 20.02
CA THR A 24 -7.37 -17.05 19.81
C THR A 24 -8.25 -16.86 21.04
N ARG A 25 -7.71 -17.14 22.24
CA ARG A 25 -8.41 -16.94 23.51
C ARG A 25 -8.85 -15.49 23.71
N ARG A 26 -7.99 -14.54 23.35
CA ARG A 26 -8.30 -13.11 23.40
C ARG A 26 -9.46 -12.78 22.46
N LEU A 27 -9.42 -13.25 21.20
CA LEU A 27 -10.52 -13.06 20.25
C LEU A 27 -11.83 -13.64 20.79
N ILE A 28 -11.82 -14.89 21.25
CA ILE A 28 -13.01 -15.54 21.81
C ILE A 28 -13.59 -14.70 22.94
N ARG A 29 -12.78 -14.30 23.94
CA ARG A 29 -13.26 -13.49 25.07
C ARG A 29 -13.84 -12.14 24.61
N THR A 30 -13.22 -11.49 23.63
CA THR A 30 -13.75 -10.25 23.04
C THR A 30 -15.12 -10.50 22.40
N LEU A 31 -15.26 -11.55 21.60
CA LEU A 31 -16.52 -11.91 20.95
C LEU A 31 -17.60 -12.34 21.96
N GLN A 32 -17.24 -13.09 23.01
CA GLN A 32 -18.15 -13.45 24.10
C GLN A 32 -18.71 -12.20 24.79
N GLY A 33 -17.86 -11.21 25.08
CA GLY A 33 -18.29 -9.94 25.68
C GLY A 33 -19.20 -9.13 24.74
N LEU A 34 -18.85 -9.08 23.45
CA LEU A 34 -19.58 -8.32 22.44
C LEU A 34 -20.96 -8.91 22.13
N LEU A 35 -21.04 -10.24 22.04
CA LEU A 35 -22.22 -10.98 21.62
C LEU A 35 -23.06 -11.53 22.78
N ARG A 36 -22.50 -11.51 24.00
CA ARG A 36 -23.07 -12.16 25.20
C ARG A 36 -23.37 -13.65 24.97
N VAL A 37 -22.45 -14.35 24.32
CA VAL A 37 -22.53 -15.80 24.06
C VAL A 37 -21.35 -16.51 24.74
N GLY A 38 -21.58 -17.75 25.18
CA GLY A 38 -20.56 -18.59 25.83
C GLY A 38 -19.87 -19.53 24.85
N TYR A 39 -18.54 -19.51 24.77
CA TYR A 39 -17.78 -20.62 24.19
C TYR A 39 -17.75 -21.80 25.17
N PRO A 40 -17.84 -23.07 24.72
CA PRO A 40 -18.06 -23.52 23.33
C PRO A 40 -19.54 -23.68 22.94
N TYR A 41 -20.49 -23.46 23.86
CA TYR A 41 -21.85 -23.98 23.74
C TYR A 41 -22.85 -23.08 22.97
N ALA A 42 -22.55 -21.81 22.77
CA ALA A 42 -23.48 -20.86 22.13
C ALA A 42 -22.95 -20.36 20.79
N VAL A 43 -23.73 -20.56 19.73
CA VAL A 43 -23.44 -20.06 18.38
C VAL A 43 -23.96 -18.64 18.18
N LEU A 44 -23.57 -18.00 17.07
CA LEU A 44 -23.93 -16.62 16.73
C LEU A 44 -25.46 -16.39 16.71
N GLN A 45 -26.22 -17.38 16.22
CA GLN A 45 -27.69 -17.35 16.15
C GLN A 45 -28.37 -17.32 17.54
N ASN A 46 -27.65 -17.72 18.59
CA ASN A 46 -28.12 -17.72 19.97
C ASN A 46 -27.87 -16.36 20.66
N SER A 47 -27.15 -15.43 20.03
CA SER A 47 -26.85 -14.12 20.60
C SER A 47 -28.10 -13.25 20.72
N ASN A 48 -28.42 -12.83 21.95
CA ASN A 48 -29.45 -11.83 22.21
C ASN A 48 -29.09 -10.46 21.63
N GLU A 49 -27.79 -10.13 21.57
CA GLU A 49 -27.34 -8.86 20.99
C GLU A 49 -27.59 -8.80 19.49
N ILE A 50 -27.36 -9.90 18.76
CA ILE A 50 -27.65 -9.94 17.32
C ILE A 50 -29.16 -9.85 17.04
N ARG A 51 -29.99 -10.52 17.85
CA ARG A 51 -31.45 -10.40 17.71
C ARG A 51 -31.93 -8.96 17.93
N ARG A 52 -31.30 -8.23 18.86
CA ARG A 52 -31.60 -6.82 19.13
C ARG A 52 -31.01 -5.87 18.10
N ARG A 53 -29.83 -6.20 17.57
CA ARG A 53 -29.03 -5.35 16.67
C ARG A 53 -28.41 -6.22 15.57
N PRO A 54 -29.12 -6.44 14.44
CA PRO A 54 -28.63 -7.29 13.36
C PRO A 54 -27.26 -6.89 12.82
N VAL A 55 -26.90 -5.60 12.86
CA VAL A 55 -25.58 -5.08 12.48
C VAL A 55 -24.42 -5.72 13.24
N MET A 56 -24.65 -6.22 14.46
CA MET A 56 -23.63 -6.91 15.26
C MET A 56 -23.16 -8.22 14.60
N ARG A 57 -24.00 -8.83 13.77
CA ARG A 57 -23.61 -9.99 12.96
C ARG A 57 -22.53 -9.61 11.97
N GLU A 58 -22.75 -8.54 11.21
CA GLU A 58 -21.78 -8.05 10.20
C GLU A 58 -20.48 -7.60 10.85
N VAL A 59 -20.55 -6.87 11.98
CA VAL A 59 -19.37 -6.47 12.75
C VAL A 59 -18.58 -7.69 13.23
N THR A 60 -19.26 -8.75 13.68
CA THR A 60 -18.59 -9.99 14.10
C THR A 60 -17.90 -10.69 12.94
N ILE A 61 -18.58 -10.78 11.78
CA ILE A 61 -18.01 -11.36 10.57
C ILE A 61 -16.77 -10.57 10.15
N LEU A 62 -16.83 -9.24 10.19
CA LEU A 62 -15.69 -8.36 9.87
C LEU A 62 -14.52 -8.51 10.85
N ILE A 63 -14.79 -8.54 12.16
CA ILE A 63 -13.74 -8.77 13.18
C ILE A 63 -13.07 -10.13 12.96
N PHE A 64 -13.86 -11.17 12.68
CA PHE A 64 -13.34 -12.50 12.41
C PHE A 64 -12.53 -12.55 11.11
N ALA A 65 -13.03 -11.92 10.03
CA ALA A 65 -12.32 -11.84 8.76
C ALA A 65 -10.99 -11.09 8.90
N LEU A 66 -10.98 -9.96 9.63
CA LEU A 66 -9.77 -9.20 9.93
C LEU A 66 -8.78 -10.01 10.75
N TYR A 67 -9.26 -10.79 11.73
CA TYR A 67 -8.43 -11.70 12.50
C TYR A 67 -7.81 -12.80 11.64
N LYS A 68 -8.62 -13.47 10.80
CA LYS A 68 -8.15 -14.49 9.83
C LYS A 68 -7.07 -13.92 8.92
N TYR A 69 -7.27 -12.71 8.43
CA TYR A 69 -6.32 -12.01 7.56
C TYR A 69 -5.00 -11.66 8.27
N ASN A 70 -5.05 -11.09 9.47
CA ASN A 70 -3.85 -10.68 10.22
C ASN A 70 -3.01 -11.86 10.73
N HIS A 71 -3.56 -13.09 10.73
CA HIS A 71 -2.91 -14.27 11.28
C HIS A 71 -2.82 -15.41 10.25
N ARG A 72 -2.73 -15.08 8.96
CA ARG A 72 -2.70 -16.05 7.85
C ARG A 72 -1.57 -17.08 7.97
N ASP A 73 -0.42 -16.67 8.50
CA ASP A 73 0.78 -17.52 8.61
C ASP A 73 0.84 -18.34 9.91
N GLN A 74 -0.15 -18.19 10.80
CA GLN A 74 -0.17 -18.93 12.05
C GLN A 74 -0.82 -20.30 11.85
N PRO A 75 -0.16 -21.39 12.29
CA PRO A 75 -0.69 -22.74 12.18
C PRO A 75 -1.85 -22.91 13.16
N TYR A 76 -3.06 -22.66 12.66
CA TYR A 76 -4.38 -23.12 13.12
C TYR A 76 -4.88 -22.71 14.53
N ASP A 77 -6.11 -22.18 14.49
CA ASP A 77 -7.14 -22.06 15.55
C ASP A 77 -8.34 -21.23 15.05
N VAL A 78 -8.17 -20.53 13.93
CA VAL A 78 -9.21 -19.73 13.25
C VAL A 78 -10.45 -20.58 12.93
N ASP A 79 -10.26 -21.85 12.54
CA ASP A 79 -11.36 -22.78 12.29
C ASP A 79 -12.16 -23.14 13.54
N VAL A 80 -11.56 -23.10 14.73
CA VAL A 80 -12.27 -23.32 16.00
C VAL A 80 -13.26 -22.18 16.22
N VAL A 81 -12.81 -20.93 16.04
CA VAL A 81 -13.66 -19.74 16.18
C VAL A 81 -14.74 -19.71 15.10
N ARG A 82 -14.39 -20.04 13.86
CA ARG A 82 -15.35 -20.16 12.75
C ARG A 82 -16.47 -21.16 13.05
N ARG A 83 -16.09 -22.38 13.46
CA ARG A 83 -17.03 -23.46 13.82
C ARG A 83 -17.88 -23.08 15.02
N TRP A 84 -17.28 -22.52 16.07
CA TRP A 84 -18.01 -22.03 17.24
C TRP A 84 -19.07 -20.98 16.89
N LEU A 85 -18.75 -20.01 16.02
CA LEU A 85 -19.71 -19.00 15.60
C LEU A 85 -20.73 -19.54 14.60
N GLY A 86 -20.54 -20.74 14.04
CA GLY A 86 -21.38 -21.29 12.98
C GLY A 86 -21.26 -20.49 11.68
N LEU A 87 -20.09 -19.93 11.40
CA LEU A 87 -19.82 -19.19 10.16
C LEU A 87 -19.43 -20.16 9.04
N THR A 88 -20.14 -20.06 7.93
CA THR A 88 -19.79 -20.77 6.69
C THR A 88 -18.76 -19.95 5.91
N GLU A 89 -17.90 -20.63 5.12
CA GLU A 89 -16.80 -19.95 4.39
C GLU A 89 -17.29 -18.94 3.34
N ASP A 90 -18.51 -19.10 2.81
CA ASP A 90 -19.15 -18.15 1.88
C ASP A 90 -19.57 -16.83 2.54
N VAL A 91 -19.81 -16.84 3.86
CA VAL A 91 -20.23 -15.64 4.61
C VAL A 91 -19.03 -14.82 5.06
N ILE A 92 -17.87 -15.47 5.22
CA ILE A 92 -16.63 -14.76 5.50
C ILE A 92 -16.21 -14.10 4.19
N PRO A 93 -16.05 -12.76 4.14
CA PRO A 93 -15.54 -12.10 2.96
C PRO A 93 -14.28 -12.83 2.54
N SER A 94 -14.37 -13.49 1.37
CA SER A 94 -13.19 -14.08 0.75
C SER A 94 -12.15 -12.98 0.72
N GLU A 95 -10.91 -13.33 1.05
CA GLU A 95 -9.78 -12.41 1.06
C GLU A 95 -9.97 -11.44 -0.09
N VAL A 96 -10.37 -10.20 0.23
CA VAL A 96 -10.54 -9.17 -0.80
C VAL A 96 -9.10 -8.98 -1.21
N GLN A 97 -8.68 -9.72 -2.25
CA GLN A 97 -7.39 -9.50 -2.87
C GLN A 97 -7.41 -8.01 -3.11
N PRO A 98 -6.56 -7.23 -2.41
CA PRO A 98 -6.61 -5.80 -2.53
C PRO A 98 -6.48 -5.56 -4.02
N ASP A 99 -7.55 -5.02 -4.62
CA ASP A 99 -7.66 -4.86 -6.06
C ASP A 99 -6.35 -4.25 -6.50
N ARG A 100 -5.50 -5.04 -7.19
CA ARG A 100 -4.13 -4.66 -7.49
C ARG A 100 -4.24 -3.70 -8.65
N PRO A 101 -4.25 -2.39 -8.38
CA PRO A 101 -4.67 -1.43 -9.38
C PRO A 101 -3.63 -1.42 -10.49
N GLN A 102 -4.08 -1.55 -11.75
CA GLN A 102 -3.17 -1.61 -12.88
C GLN A 102 -2.31 -0.35 -12.96
N VAL A 103 -1.02 -0.52 -13.23
CA VAL A 103 -0.10 0.62 -13.36
C VAL A 103 -0.39 1.37 -14.67
N ILE A 104 -0.60 2.68 -14.57
CA ILE A 104 -0.70 3.57 -15.72
C ILE A 104 0.70 3.96 -16.15
N ASN A 105 1.04 3.73 -17.42
CA ASN A 105 2.33 4.13 -17.99
C ASN A 105 2.18 5.47 -18.72
N VAL A 106 3.01 6.44 -18.36
CA VAL A 106 3.04 7.79 -18.93
C VAL A 106 4.42 8.04 -19.53
N GLY A 107 4.48 8.34 -20.82
CA GLY A 107 5.70 8.76 -21.50
C GLY A 107 6.00 10.25 -21.24
N ILE A 108 7.26 10.59 -20.99
CA ILE A 108 7.73 11.98 -21.01
C ILE A 108 7.98 12.37 -22.46
N GLU A 109 6.94 12.87 -23.12
CA GLU A 109 7.01 13.37 -24.49
C GLU A 109 7.32 14.87 -24.55
N ASN A 110 6.95 15.61 -23.49
CA ASN A 110 7.09 17.05 -23.38
C ASN A 110 8.10 17.44 -22.30
N THR A 111 8.64 18.65 -22.41
CA THR A 111 9.50 19.28 -21.39
C THR A 111 8.83 19.31 -20.01
N ILE A 112 7.50 19.44 -19.96
CA ILE A 112 6.72 19.43 -18.72
C ILE A 112 5.72 18.28 -18.77
N THR A 113 5.73 17.44 -17.75
CA THR A 113 4.76 16.36 -17.52
C THR A 113 4.11 16.60 -16.16
N GLU A 114 2.78 16.77 -16.15
CA GLU A 114 2.00 16.99 -14.93
C GLU A 114 1.23 15.72 -14.57
N ILE A 115 1.31 15.32 -13.32
CA ILE A 115 0.67 14.12 -12.79
C ILE A 115 -0.05 14.49 -11.51
N THR A 116 -1.35 14.22 -11.48
CA THR A 116 -2.15 14.42 -10.27
C THR A 116 -2.45 13.06 -9.64
N LEU A 117 -2.18 12.93 -8.35
CA LEU A 117 -2.54 11.78 -7.53
C LEU A 117 -3.60 12.23 -6.53
N HIS A 118 -4.76 11.60 -6.56
CA HIS A 118 -5.83 11.87 -5.61
C HIS A 118 -5.78 10.92 -4.42
N SER A 119 -6.08 11.38 -3.20
CA SER A 119 -6.03 10.55 -1.98
C SER A 119 -6.96 9.32 -2.02
N ASN A 120 -8.00 9.34 -2.84
CA ASN A 120 -8.94 8.23 -3.03
C ASN A 120 -8.55 7.29 -4.19
N GLU A 121 -7.56 7.65 -4.99
CA GLU A 121 -7.07 6.84 -6.11
C GLU A 121 -5.82 6.09 -5.70
N LYS A 122 -5.84 4.77 -5.87
CA LYS A 122 -4.70 3.90 -5.56
C LYS A 122 -3.95 3.46 -6.81
N THR A 123 -4.19 4.09 -7.95
CA THR A 123 -3.59 3.65 -9.22
C THR A 123 -2.14 4.12 -9.29
N PRO A 124 -1.15 3.21 -9.41
CA PRO A 124 0.24 3.61 -9.54
C PRO A 124 0.47 4.20 -10.94
N ILE A 125 1.30 5.22 -11.01
CA ILE A 125 1.65 5.90 -12.25
C ILE A 125 3.15 5.73 -12.48
N SER A 126 3.53 5.02 -13.53
CA SER A 126 4.91 4.89 -13.98
C SER A 126 5.18 5.92 -15.06
N VAL A 127 6.17 6.78 -14.84
CA VAL A 127 6.57 7.84 -15.74
C VAL A 127 7.94 7.49 -16.30
N MET A 128 8.04 7.40 -17.62
CA MET A 128 9.27 6.99 -18.30
C MET A 128 9.65 7.99 -19.38
N GLY A 129 10.93 8.35 -19.44
CA GLY A 129 11.47 9.23 -20.47
C GLY A 129 12.84 8.75 -20.91
N ASN A 130 13.10 8.77 -22.21
CA ASN A 130 14.43 8.48 -22.74
C ASN A 130 15.24 9.76 -22.88
N ASN A 131 16.56 9.64 -22.79
CA ASN A 131 17.48 10.74 -23.01
C ASN A 131 17.31 11.93 -22.05
N ILE A 132 17.00 11.64 -20.78
CA ILE A 132 16.78 12.68 -19.76
C ILE A 132 18.01 12.80 -18.87
N PHE A 133 18.84 13.81 -19.14
CA PHE A 133 20.02 14.11 -18.33
C PHE A 133 19.70 14.82 -17.03
N GLN A 134 18.69 15.70 -17.04
CA GLN A 134 18.29 16.49 -15.89
C GLN A 134 16.77 16.60 -15.83
N ALA A 135 16.22 16.46 -14.62
CA ALA A 135 14.82 16.71 -14.35
C ALA A 135 14.67 17.48 -13.02
N HIS A 136 13.71 18.38 -12.98
CA HIS A 136 13.24 19.07 -11.79
C HIS A 136 11.89 18.49 -11.41
N PHE A 137 11.77 18.09 -10.15
CA PHE A 137 10.54 17.56 -9.58
C PHE A 137 9.96 18.57 -8.59
N SER A 138 8.66 18.80 -8.69
CA SER A 138 7.90 19.57 -7.71
C SER A 138 6.67 18.77 -7.30
N LEU A 139 6.64 18.31 -6.06
CA LEU A 139 5.46 17.70 -5.46
C LEU A 139 4.78 18.70 -4.55
N THR A 140 3.53 19.06 -4.86
CA THR A 140 2.71 19.96 -4.04
C THR A 140 1.55 19.20 -3.42
N VAL A 141 1.35 19.38 -2.12
CA VAL A 141 0.28 18.79 -1.33
C VAL A 141 -0.81 19.82 -1.11
N ASN A 142 -1.98 19.54 -1.68
CA ASN A 142 -3.14 20.41 -1.70
C ASN A 142 -4.27 19.78 -0.87
N PRO A 143 -4.37 20.07 0.44
CA PRO A 143 -5.46 19.59 1.27
C PRO A 143 -6.78 20.29 0.91
N HIS A 144 -7.83 19.52 0.67
CA HIS A 144 -9.16 20.04 0.38
C HIS A 144 -9.98 20.13 1.67
N MET A 145 -10.02 21.32 2.27
CA MET A 145 -10.57 21.57 3.61
C MET A 145 -12.03 21.10 3.80
N PHE A 146 -12.84 21.10 2.74
CA PHE A 146 -14.26 20.72 2.83
C PHE A 146 -14.51 19.22 2.76
N THR A 147 -13.63 18.47 2.08
CA THR A 147 -13.81 17.02 1.88
C THR A 147 -12.89 16.21 2.77
N GLY A 148 -11.85 16.84 3.34
CA GLY A 148 -10.77 16.16 4.04
C GLY A 148 -9.83 15.37 3.14
N ASN A 149 -10.05 15.41 1.81
CA ASN A 149 -9.21 14.72 0.85
C ASN A 149 -7.92 15.51 0.59
N ILE A 150 -6.83 14.81 0.29
CA ILE A 150 -5.56 15.42 -0.06
C ILE A 150 -5.30 15.15 -1.55
N ARG A 151 -4.96 16.19 -2.30
CA ARG A 151 -4.49 16.05 -3.68
C ARG A 151 -2.98 16.27 -3.71
N TYR A 152 -2.27 15.44 -4.44
CA TYR A 152 -0.84 15.58 -4.66
C TYR A 152 -0.60 15.88 -6.14
N ASP A 153 0.00 17.03 -6.43
CA ASP A 153 0.33 17.44 -7.79
C ASP A 153 1.84 17.26 -7.97
N LEU A 154 2.24 16.26 -8.76
CA LEU A 154 3.62 15.98 -9.13
C LEU A 154 3.89 16.57 -10.52
N ILE A 155 4.73 17.60 -10.56
CA ILE A 155 5.19 18.22 -11.80
C ILE A 155 6.62 17.76 -12.06
N VAL A 156 6.84 17.17 -13.23
CA VAL A 156 8.15 16.77 -13.73
C VAL A 156 8.51 17.71 -14.88
N THR A 157 9.55 18.50 -14.68
CA THR A 157 10.10 19.37 -15.72
C THR A 157 11.45 18.82 -16.15
N THR A 158 11.56 18.33 -17.37
CA THR A 158 12.82 17.85 -17.92
C THR A 158 13.56 18.98 -18.61
N GLY A 159 14.88 19.04 -18.43
CA GLY A 159 15.74 19.89 -19.24
C GLY A 159 15.96 19.22 -20.58
N GLN A 160 14.93 19.17 -21.42
CA GLN A 160 15.09 18.63 -22.76
C GLN A 160 15.83 19.67 -23.61
N GLU A 161 17.04 19.36 -24.08
CA GLU A 161 17.49 19.95 -25.34
C GLU A 161 16.50 19.45 -26.40
N VAL A 162 15.61 20.33 -26.85
CA VAL A 162 14.65 20.07 -27.95
C VAL A 162 15.38 19.73 -29.26
N VAL A 163 16.70 19.88 -29.28
CA VAL A 163 17.55 19.42 -30.35
C VAL A 163 18.13 18.06 -29.93
N PRO A 164 17.95 16.97 -30.70
CA PRO A 164 18.76 15.77 -30.49
C PRO A 164 20.22 16.22 -30.55
N CYS A 165 20.88 16.30 -29.40
CA CYS A 165 22.22 16.80 -29.32
C CYS A 165 23.06 15.93 -30.27
N PRO A 166 23.57 16.45 -31.40
CA PRO A 166 24.30 15.62 -32.37
C PRO A 166 25.64 15.15 -31.81
N LEU A 167 26.00 15.57 -30.59
CA LEU A 167 27.36 15.62 -30.10
C LEU A 167 27.79 14.46 -29.21
N LEU A 168 26.95 13.51 -28.80
CA LEU A 168 27.42 12.42 -27.92
C LEU A 168 26.75 11.07 -28.21
N TYR A 169 26.78 10.63 -29.47
CA TYR A 169 27.09 9.21 -29.69
C TYR A 169 28.59 9.06 -29.55
N ASP A 170 29.11 9.29 -28.33
CA ASP A 170 30.46 8.89 -28.03
C ASP A 170 30.45 7.36 -28.18
N ARG A 171 31.19 6.90 -29.17
CA ARG A 171 31.42 5.47 -29.33
C ARG A 171 32.39 5.13 -28.22
N ASP A 172 32.03 4.17 -27.38
CA ASP A 172 33.05 3.59 -26.50
C ASP A 172 34.24 3.09 -27.34
N SER A 173 35.33 2.71 -26.70
CA SER A 173 36.50 2.15 -27.38
C SER A 173 36.18 0.89 -28.24
N TRP A 174 34.95 0.38 -28.16
CA TRP A 174 34.41 -0.76 -28.91
C TRP A 174 33.38 -0.38 -29.99
N GLY A 175 33.07 0.90 -30.18
CA GLY A 175 32.13 1.35 -31.20
C GLY A 175 30.64 1.33 -30.83
N ARG A 176 30.29 1.12 -29.55
CA ARG A 176 28.89 1.09 -29.10
C ARG A 176 28.36 2.49 -28.89
N MET A 177 27.13 2.75 -29.36
CA MET A 177 26.42 4.00 -29.05
C MET A 177 26.08 4.03 -27.57
N ILE A 178 26.66 4.97 -26.83
CA ILE A 178 26.24 5.28 -25.47
C ILE A 178 24.89 6.01 -25.58
N GLN A 179 23.80 5.32 -25.22
CA GLN A 179 22.50 5.98 -25.09
C GLN A 179 22.47 6.74 -23.76
N PRO A 180 21.97 7.99 -23.74
CA PRO A 180 21.77 8.66 -22.48
C PRO A 180 20.79 7.90 -21.59
N PRO A 181 20.94 8.02 -20.27
CA PRO A 181 20.16 7.26 -19.31
C PRO A 181 18.67 7.58 -19.46
N SER A 182 17.84 6.54 -19.43
CA SER A 182 16.39 6.67 -19.30
C SER A 182 16.04 7.11 -17.88
N LEU A 183 15.12 8.05 -17.74
CA LEU A 183 14.46 8.36 -16.46
C LEU A 183 13.26 7.43 -16.30
N SER A 184 13.07 6.93 -15.07
CA SER A 184 11.94 6.08 -14.68
C SER A 184 11.54 6.47 -13.28
N VAL A 185 10.28 6.87 -13.12
CA VAL A 185 9.69 7.33 -11.88
C VAL A 185 8.43 6.52 -11.65
N LEU A 186 8.19 6.13 -10.40
CA LEU A 186 6.94 5.49 -10.01
C LEU A 186 6.32 6.33 -8.91
N ALA A 187 5.04 6.68 -9.07
CA ALA A 187 4.28 7.40 -8.08
C ALA A 187 3.06 6.58 -7.65
N TYR A 188 2.83 6.47 -6.35
CA TYR A 188 1.76 5.66 -5.78
C TYR A 188 1.21 6.30 -4.52
N ASN A 189 -0.11 6.49 -4.47
CA ASN A 189 -0.80 6.83 -3.24
C ASN A 189 -1.11 5.54 -2.47
N ALA A 190 -0.50 5.39 -1.30
CA ALA A 190 -0.62 4.21 -0.47
C ALA A 190 -1.89 4.18 0.38
N SER A 191 -2.47 5.34 0.69
CA SER A 191 -3.58 5.47 1.65
C SER A 191 -3.31 4.76 2.98
N GLY A 192 -2.05 4.79 3.44
CA GLY A 192 -1.54 4.07 4.60
C GLY A 192 -0.60 2.91 4.23
N VAL A 193 0.70 3.08 4.47
CA VAL A 193 1.73 2.06 4.17
C VAL A 193 1.83 0.97 5.25
N ALA A 194 1.17 1.13 6.41
CA ALA A 194 1.26 0.17 7.51
C ALA A 194 0.66 -1.21 7.18
N ALA A 195 -0.29 -1.29 6.24
CA ALA A 195 -0.94 -2.53 5.88
C ALA A 195 0.01 -3.43 5.06
N SER A 196 0.22 -4.68 5.50
CA SER A 196 1.16 -5.61 4.84
C SER A 196 0.88 -5.75 3.34
N PRO A 197 -0.36 -5.92 2.86
CA PRO A 197 -0.58 -6.06 1.42
C PRO A 197 -0.33 -4.80 0.59
N VAL A 198 -0.35 -3.62 1.21
CA VAL A 198 0.11 -2.39 0.57
C VAL A 198 1.64 -2.43 0.42
N ARG A 199 2.39 -2.83 1.46
CA ARG A 199 3.85 -3.01 1.41
C ARG A 199 4.26 -4.07 0.38
N ASP A 200 3.56 -5.20 0.34
CA ASP A 200 3.81 -6.29 -0.61
C ASP A 200 3.53 -5.84 -2.05
N TYR A 201 2.47 -5.06 -2.25
CA TYR A 201 2.14 -4.50 -3.54
C TYR A 201 3.20 -3.50 -4.02
N ILE A 202 3.60 -2.54 -3.17
CA ILE A 202 4.67 -1.59 -3.49
C ILE A 202 5.98 -2.32 -3.82
N SER A 203 6.32 -3.37 -3.05
CA SER A 203 7.50 -4.20 -3.32
C SER A 203 7.41 -4.87 -4.68
N SER A 204 6.24 -5.42 -5.03
CA SER A 204 5.99 -6.09 -6.31
C SER A 204 6.15 -5.14 -7.50
N ILE A 205 5.52 -3.96 -7.46
CA ILE A 205 5.61 -2.98 -8.56
C ILE A 205 7.01 -2.36 -8.65
N THR A 206 7.67 -2.13 -7.52
CA THR A 206 9.06 -1.63 -7.48
C THR A 206 10.03 -2.64 -8.07
N ASN A 207 9.86 -3.93 -7.79
CA ASN A 207 10.66 -5.00 -8.36
C ASN A 207 10.44 -5.15 -9.87
N TRP A 208 9.21 -4.96 -10.33
CA TRP A 208 8.83 -5.06 -11.74
C TRP A 208 9.33 -3.87 -12.57
N TYR A 209 9.00 -2.65 -12.16
CA TYR A 209 9.30 -1.41 -12.91
C TYR A 209 10.70 -0.87 -12.67
N ARG A 210 11.34 -1.27 -11.56
CA ARG A 210 12.69 -0.86 -11.17
C ARG A 210 12.93 0.66 -11.26
N PRO A 211 12.04 1.51 -10.72
CA PRO A 211 12.11 2.95 -10.93
C PRO A 211 13.36 3.56 -10.27
N HIS A 212 13.90 4.62 -10.86
CA HIS A 212 15.01 5.39 -10.28
C HIS A 212 14.53 6.20 -9.07
N LEU A 213 13.32 6.75 -9.17
CA LEU A 213 12.62 7.48 -8.10
C LEU A 213 11.28 6.83 -7.79
N LEU A 214 11.00 6.63 -6.50
CA LEU A 214 9.72 6.15 -6.01
C LEU A 214 9.07 7.20 -5.11
N PHE A 215 7.91 7.70 -5.52
CA PHE A 215 7.07 8.59 -4.73
C PHE A 215 5.93 7.79 -4.10
N ILE A 216 5.86 7.82 -2.79
CA ILE A 216 4.78 7.18 -2.01
C ILE A 216 4.06 8.28 -1.24
N THR A 217 2.79 8.52 -1.55
CA THR A 217 1.97 9.55 -0.90
C THR A 217 0.92 8.93 0.02
N ASP A 218 0.36 9.75 0.92
CA ASP A 218 -0.56 9.35 2.00
C ASP A 218 -0.03 8.14 2.79
N THR A 219 1.23 8.25 3.26
CA THR A 219 1.91 7.14 3.93
C THR A 219 1.36 6.85 5.33
N ARG A 220 0.87 7.88 6.03
CA ARG A 220 0.34 7.85 7.40
C ARG A 220 1.27 7.18 8.41
N LEU A 221 2.57 7.29 8.16
CA LEU A 221 3.63 6.75 8.99
C LEU A 221 4.73 7.81 9.15
N PRO A 222 5.42 7.83 10.30
CA PRO A 222 6.52 8.76 10.53
C PRO A 222 7.70 8.50 9.59
N SER A 223 8.52 9.52 9.37
CA SER A 223 9.74 9.45 8.57
C SER A 223 10.73 8.34 8.98
N THR A 224 10.74 7.90 10.25
CA THR A 224 11.60 6.79 10.72
C THR A 224 11.32 5.47 10.02
N GLU A 225 10.05 5.18 9.72
CA GLU A 225 9.64 3.96 9.00
C GLU A 225 10.06 4.00 7.52
N ALA A 226 10.23 5.20 6.94
CA ALA A 226 10.58 5.36 5.55
C ALA A 226 11.96 4.78 5.24
N GLN A 227 12.93 4.93 6.15
CA GLN A 227 14.28 4.41 5.96
C GLN A 227 14.32 2.88 6.01
N GLU A 228 13.60 2.26 6.95
CA GLU A 228 13.51 0.80 7.04
C GLU A 228 12.86 0.22 5.78
N PHE A 229 11.78 0.85 5.32
CA PHE A 229 11.09 0.44 4.10
C PHE A 229 11.95 0.67 2.83
N ALA A 230 12.71 1.77 2.76
CA ALA A 230 13.65 2.02 1.68
C ALA A 230 14.75 0.96 1.61
N ASN A 231 15.32 0.58 2.76
CA ASN A 231 16.34 -0.47 2.84
C ASN A 231 15.80 -1.82 2.33
N LEU A 232 14.56 -2.17 2.68
CA LEU A 232 13.87 -3.37 2.19
C LEU A 232 13.75 -3.37 0.66
N LEU A 233 13.51 -2.21 0.05
CA LEU A 233 13.38 -2.03 -1.40
C LEU A 233 14.71 -1.75 -2.12
N HIS A 234 15.84 -1.76 -1.40
CA HIS A 234 17.17 -1.41 -1.90
C HIS A 234 17.31 0.03 -2.43
N TYR A 235 16.61 0.97 -1.79
CA TYR A 235 16.79 2.41 -1.95
C TYR A 235 17.66 2.93 -0.80
N ASN A 236 18.56 3.86 -1.08
CA ASN A 236 19.53 4.33 -0.08
C ASN A 236 19.38 5.82 0.25
N LEU A 237 18.68 6.58 -0.59
CA LEU A 237 18.34 7.97 -0.33
C LEU A 237 16.84 8.07 -0.08
N VAL A 238 16.51 8.73 1.02
CA VAL A 238 15.14 8.90 1.50
C VAL A 238 14.92 10.38 1.79
N THR A 239 13.85 10.93 1.24
CA THR A 239 13.34 12.26 1.57
C THR A 239 11.89 12.11 1.99
N THR A 240 11.51 12.73 3.10
CA THR A 240 10.18 12.55 3.68
C THR A 240 9.52 13.88 3.96
N MET A 241 8.21 13.95 3.76
CA MET A 241 7.33 14.95 4.35
C MET A 241 6.47 14.23 5.39
N ASP A 242 6.50 14.67 6.64
CA ASP A 242 5.71 14.03 7.69
C ASP A 242 4.20 14.25 7.47
N SER A 243 3.39 13.31 7.97
CA SER A 243 1.93 13.43 7.95
C SER A 243 1.44 14.52 8.91
N ILE A 244 0.41 15.27 8.52
CA ILE A 244 -0.22 16.26 9.38
C ILE A 244 -1.42 15.57 10.06
N ARG A 245 -1.35 15.35 11.38
CA ARG A 245 -2.43 14.73 12.18
C ARG A 245 -2.89 13.38 11.62
N ASP A 246 -1.95 12.47 11.36
CA ASP A 246 -2.18 11.13 10.79
C ASP A 246 -2.77 11.11 9.36
N ALA A 247 -2.87 12.27 8.71
CA ALA A 247 -3.30 12.40 7.32
C ALA A 247 -2.13 12.80 6.43
N GLY A 248 -1.99 12.12 5.29
CA GLY A 248 -0.96 12.42 4.32
C GLY A 248 0.38 11.76 4.66
N GLY A 249 1.46 12.54 4.54
CA GLY A 249 2.82 12.04 4.52
C GLY A 249 3.27 11.66 3.11
N VAL A 250 4.55 11.88 2.84
CA VAL A 250 5.18 11.61 1.54
C VAL A 250 6.54 10.98 1.79
N TRP A 251 6.83 9.88 1.13
CA TRP A 251 8.18 9.31 1.05
C TRP A 251 8.66 9.36 -0.40
N ILE A 252 9.89 9.85 -0.60
CA ILE A 252 10.55 9.94 -1.89
C ILE A 252 11.85 9.16 -1.77
N LEU A 253 11.94 8.05 -2.50
CA LEU A 253 13.06 7.13 -2.42
C LEU A 253 13.85 7.19 -3.73
N SER A 254 15.19 7.25 -3.64
CA SER A 254 16.08 7.21 -4.81
C SER A 254 17.11 6.09 -4.73
N ARG A 255 17.46 5.51 -5.89
CA ARG A 255 18.54 4.54 -6.01
C ARG A 255 19.90 5.24 -6.15
N PRO A 256 20.99 4.68 -5.57
CA PRO A 256 22.28 5.37 -5.51
C PRO A 256 23.02 5.46 -6.84
N ASN A 257 22.81 4.48 -7.72
CA ASN A 257 23.77 4.17 -8.78
C ASN A 257 23.39 4.75 -10.15
N SER A 258 22.28 5.48 -10.24
CA SER A 258 21.75 5.97 -11.52
C SER A 258 21.62 7.48 -11.57
N ILE A 259 21.38 8.12 -10.43
CA ILE A 259 20.97 9.52 -10.38
C ILE A 259 21.52 10.21 -9.13
N ILE A 260 21.88 11.48 -9.29
CA ILE A 260 22.13 12.41 -8.18
C ILE A 260 20.81 13.14 -7.95
N VAL A 261 20.34 13.15 -6.71
CA VAL A 261 19.16 13.90 -6.30
C VAL A 261 19.59 14.96 -5.30
N GLN A 262 19.17 16.20 -5.53
CA GLN A 262 19.46 17.35 -4.68
C GLN A 262 18.15 18.03 -4.31
N LEU A 263 17.81 18.01 -3.02
CA LEU A 263 16.69 18.79 -2.47
C LEU A 263 16.96 20.29 -2.69
N THR A 264 16.04 20.99 -3.34
CA THR A 264 16.17 22.42 -3.66
C THR A 264 15.29 23.29 -2.77
N ALA A 265 14.12 22.81 -2.39
CA ALA A 265 13.22 23.48 -1.48
C ALA A 265 12.31 22.48 -0.76
N GLU A 266 12.01 22.77 0.50
CA GLU A 266 11.06 22.01 1.31
C GLU A 266 10.22 23.01 2.12
N THR A 267 8.91 22.87 2.04
CA THR A 267 7.92 23.58 2.84
C THR A 267 6.90 22.57 3.38
N GLU A 268 5.99 23.01 4.23
CA GLU A 268 4.93 22.16 4.79
C GLU A 268 4.03 21.51 3.72
N THR A 269 3.96 22.10 2.52
CA THR A 269 3.06 21.65 1.44
C THR A 269 3.78 21.39 0.13
N GLN A 270 5.10 21.53 0.07
CA GLN A 270 5.83 21.37 -1.18
C GLN A 270 7.24 20.84 -0.98
N ILE A 271 7.61 19.85 -1.78
CA ILE A 271 8.98 19.38 -1.92
C ILE A 271 9.42 19.60 -3.36
N LYS A 272 10.60 20.22 -3.53
CA LYS A 272 11.26 20.36 -4.81
C LYS A 272 12.65 19.77 -4.77
N PHE A 273 13.03 19.08 -5.84
CA PHE A 273 14.38 18.58 -5.99
C PHE A 273 14.80 18.53 -7.44
N ASN A 274 16.11 18.65 -7.64
CA ASN A 274 16.77 18.42 -8.90
C ASN A 274 17.28 16.99 -8.96
N MET A 275 17.17 16.39 -10.12
CA MET A 275 17.76 15.12 -10.46
C MET A 275 18.70 15.31 -11.65
N GLN A 276 19.87 14.72 -11.57
CA GLN A 276 20.83 14.63 -12.66
C GLN A 276 21.23 13.17 -12.82
N ALA A 277 21.18 12.66 -14.05
CA ALA A 277 21.60 11.30 -14.30
C ALA A 277 23.13 11.18 -14.24
N MET A 278 23.64 10.12 -13.63
CA MET A 278 25.07 9.83 -13.66
C MET A 278 25.41 9.14 -14.98
N MET A 279 26.45 9.62 -15.68
CA MET A 279 27.03 8.86 -16.78
C MET A 279 27.75 7.65 -16.20
N ALA A 280 27.39 6.45 -16.67
CA ALA A 280 28.16 5.25 -16.38
C ALA A 280 29.59 5.47 -16.90
N ARG A 281 30.57 5.44 -15.99
CA ARG A 281 32.00 5.52 -16.34
C ARG A 281 32.50 4.19 -16.86
#